data_AF-A0A383D717-F1
#
_entry.id   AF-A0A383D717-F1
#
_cell.length_a   1.000
_cell.length_b   1.000
_cell.length_c   1.000
_cell.angle_alpha   90.00
_cell.angle_beta   90.00
_cell.angle_gamma   90.00
#
_symmetry.space_group_name_H-M   'P 1'
#
loop_
_entity.id
_entity.type
_entity.pdbx_description
1 polymer ?
#
loop_
_entity_poly.entity_id
_entity_poly.type
_entity_poly.pdbx_seq_one_letter_code
_entity_poly.pdbx_strand_id
1 'polypeptide(L)' 'VKKGTKVIWENLDAWGHTVTSTDGIFDSKTISGNMTFERAFNEPGTFGFLCVIHPSMTGQVTVEE' A
#
# COMPACT_ATOMS: atom_id res chain seq x y z
N VAL A 1 -8.90 -9.36 -0.27
CA VAL A 1 -8.86 -9.53 1.21
C VAL A 1 -10.25 -9.25 1.77
N LYS A 2 -10.58 -9.65 3.00
CA LYS A 2 -11.89 -9.35 3.60
C LYS A 2 -11.92 -7.99 4.30
N LYS A 3 -13.10 -7.43 4.49
CA LYS A 3 -13.32 -6.24 5.32
C LYS A 3 -12.69 -6.45 6.70
N GLY A 4 -12.00 -5.43 7.19
CA GLY A 4 -11.25 -5.45 8.45
C GLY A 4 -9.86 -6.09 8.35
N THR A 5 -9.45 -6.62 7.19
CA THR A 5 -8.09 -7.16 7.03
C THR A 5 -7.05 -6.06 7.14
N LYS A 6 -6.02 -6.31 7.96
CA LYS A 6 -4.80 -5.51 7.98
C LYS A 6 -3.81 -6.05 6.95
N VAL A 7 -3.49 -5.23 5.95
CA VAL A 7 -2.46 -5.53 4.95
C VAL A 7 -1.16 -4.90 5.40
N ILE A 8 -0.08 -5.66 5.32
CA ILE A 8 1.27 -5.24 5.68
C ILE A 8 2.13 -5.33 4.41
N TRP A 9 2.76 -4.21 4.06
CA TRP A 9 3.80 -4.16 3.04
C TRP A 9 5.15 -4.15 3.75
N GLU A 10 6.03 -5.03 3.32
CA GLU A 10 7.41 -5.09 3.75
C GLU A 10 8.30 -4.70 2.56
N ASN A 11 9.18 -3.73 2.78
CA ASN A 11 10.16 -3.36 1.77
C ASN A 11 11.40 -4.23 1.91
N LEU A 12 11.51 -5.27 1.07
CA LEU A 12 12.67 -6.18 1.03
C LEU A 12 13.85 -5.64 0.20
N ASP A 13 13.69 -4.47 -0.41
CA ASP A 13 14.75 -3.78 -1.14
C ASP A 13 15.60 -2.91 -0.18
N ALA A 14 16.79 -2.52 -0.61
CA ALA A 14 17.63 -1.56 0.10
C ALA A 14 17.16 -0.10 -0.10
N TRP A 15 16.43 0.17 -1.19
CA TRP A 15 15.97 1.51 -1.55
C TRP A 15 14.62 1.84 -0.94
N GLY A 16 14.35 3.14 -0.76
CA GLY A 16 13.05 3.60 -0.28
C GLY A 16 11.95 3.36 -1.32
N HIS A 17 10.81 2.86 -0.85
CA HIS A 17 9.59 2.70 -1.65
C HIS A 17 8.40 3.32 -0.94
N THR A 18 7.28 3.45 -1.63
CA THR A 18 6.03 3.99 -1.06
C THR A 18 4.86 3.14 -1.53
N VAL A 19 3.79 3.13 -0.73
CA VAL A 19 2.48 2.61 -1.07
C VAL A 19 1.51 3.79 -0.93
N THR A 20 1.41 4.57 -1.99
CA THR A 20 0.60 5.79 -2.02
C THR A 20 -0.60 5.56 -2.92
N SER A 21 -1.80 5.75 -2.35
CA SER A 21 -3.05 5.57 -3.07
C SER A 21 -3.17 6.50 -4.28
N THR A 22 -3.78 6.00 -5.35
CA THR A 22 -4.02 6.80 -6.57
C THR A 22 -5.15 7.82 -6.41
N ASP A 23 -6.01 7.63 -5.40
CA ASP A 23 -7.19 8.45 -5.09
C ASP A 23 -6.99 9.33 -3.84
N GLY A 24 -5.81 9.32 -3.24
CA GLY A 24 -5.46 10.15 -2.08
C GLY A 24 -6.02 9.66 -0.74
N ILE A 25 -6.56 8.44 -0.67
CA ILE A 25 -7.13 7.85 0.56
C ILE A 25 -6.05 7.47 1.58
N PHE A 26 -4.84 7.11 1.14
CA PHE A 26 -3.72 6.78 2.03
C PHE A 26 -2.35 7.04 1.38
N ASP A 27 -1.35 7.25 2.25
CA ASP A 27 0.03 7.46 1.87
C ASP A 27 0.94 6.88 2.96
N SER A 28 1.73 5.86 2.61
CA SER A 28 2.67 5.23 3.56
C SER A 28 3.83 6.14 3.96
N LYS A 29 4.08 7.22 3.20
CA LYS A 29 5.40 7.87 3.13
C LYS A 29 6.49 6.87 2.73
N THR A 30 7.75 7.32 2.71
CA THR A 30 8.88 6.45 2.39
C THR A 30 9.01 5.32 3.41
N ILE A 31 8.90 4.09 2.92
CA ILE A 31 9.24 2.86 3.62
C ILE A 31 10.70 2.57 3.28
N SER A 32 11.60 2.80 4.23
CA SER A 32 13.02 2.44 4.08
C SER A 32 13.21 0.93 3.93
N GLY A 33 14.39 0.50 3.48
CA GLY A 33 14.69 -0.93 3.35
C GLY A 33 14.56 -1.69 4.67
N ASN A 34 14.02 -2.90 4.60
CA ASN A 34 13.65 -3.78 5.72
C ASN A 34 12.61 -3.18 6.70
N MET A 35 11.93 -2.11 6.33
CA MET A 35 10.83 -1.53 7.12
C MET A 35 9.47 -1.93 6.54
N THR A 36 8.44 -1.74 7.35
CA THR A 36 7.07 -2.10 7.00
C THR A 36 6.13 -0.90 7.06
N PHE A 37 5.05 -0.98 6.28
CA PHE A 37 3.87 -0.13 6.40
C PHE A 37 2.64 -1.04 6.54
N GLU A 38 1.72 -0.67 7.42
CA GLU A 38 0.48 -1.42 7.61
C GLU A 38 -0.76 -0.53 7.48
N ARG A 39 -1.82 -1.11 6.91
CA ARG A 39 -3.13 -0.45 6.78
C ARG A 39 -4.26 -1.45 6.94
N ALA A 40 -5.24 -1.10 7.78
CA ALA A 40 -6.51 -1.81 7.86
C ALA A 40 -7.47 -1.31 6.78
N PHE A 41 -8.12 -2.25 6.08
CA PHE A 41 -9.12 -1.96 5.06
C PHE A 41 -10.51 -2.30 5.58
N ASN A 42 -11.22 -1.29 6.09
CA ASN A 42 -12.51 -1.47 6.75
C ASN A 42 -13.72 -1.30 5.83
N GLU A 43 -13.52 -0.97 4.56
CA GLU A 43 -14.60 -0.85 3.59
C GLU A 43 -14.32 -1.69 2.34
N PRO A 44 -15.33 -2.41 1.83
CA PRO A 44 -15.21 -3.09 0.54
C PRO A 44 -14.93 -2.11 -0.59
N GLY A 45 -14.17 -2.57 -1.59
CA GLY A 45 -13.78 -1.75 -2.72
C GLY A 45 -12.41 -2.13 -3.27
N THR A 46 -12.00 -1.46 -4.34
CA THR A 46 -10.68 -1.62 -4.94
C THR A 46 -9.87 -0.36 -4.73
N PHE A 47 -8.71 -0.51 -4.10
CA PHE A 47 -7.82 0.58 -3.72
C PHE A 47 -6.53 0.48 -4.53
N GLY A 48 -6.41 1.31 -5.55
CA GLY A 48 -5.19 1.43 -6.36
C GLY A 48 -4.10 2.19 -5.60
N PHE A 49 -2.84 1.80 -5.81
CA PHE A 49 -1.68 2.49 -5.27
C PHE A 49 -0.49 2.43 -6.24
N LEU A 50 0.43 3.38 -6.07
CA LEU A 50 1.72 3.37 -6.73
C LEU A 50 2.85 3.71 -5.75
N CYS A 51 4.08 3.42 -6.16
CA CYS A 51 5.25 4.02 -5.55
C CYS A 51 5.50 5.40 -6.21
N VAL A 52 5.42 6.50 -5.46
CA VAL A 52 5.65 7.85 -6.01
C VAL A 52 7.12 8.09 -6.42
N ILE A 53 8.06 7.32 -5.88
CA ILE A 53 9.48 7.35 -6.24
C ILE A 53 9.70 6.64 -7.59
N HIS A 54 8.95 5.56 -7.84
CA HIS A 54 9.05 4.72 -9.03
C HIS A 54 7.64 4.54 -9.64
N PRO A 55 7.12 5.50 -10.42
CA PRO A 55 5.71 5.51 -10.82
C PRO A 55 5.22 4.32 -11.66
N SER A 56 6.15 3.53 -12.23
CA SER A 56 5.84 2.27 -12.90
C SER A 56 5.46 1.14 -11.94
N MET A 57 5.78 1.25 -10.65
CA MET A 57 5.40 0.29 -9.62
C MET A 57 3.98 0.58 -9.15
N THR A 58 3.02 -0.11 -9.74
CA THR A 58 1.58 0.00 -9.41
C THR A 58 1.05 -1.29 -8.81
N GLY A 59 0.07 -1.18 -7.93
CA GLY A 59 -0.67 -2.32 -7.40
C GLY A 59 -2.08 -1.94 -6.98
N GLN A 60 -2.86 -2.93 -6.56
CA GLN A 60 -4.20 -2.70 -6.00
C GLN A 60 -4.49 -3.68 -4.87
N VAL A 61 -5.31 -3.25 -3.92
CA VAL A 61 -5.95 -4.11 -2.92
C VAL A 61 -7.44 -4.14 -3.19
N THR A 62 -7.98 -5.31 -3.53
CA THR A 62 -9.43 -5.52 -3.60
C THR A 62 -9.91 -6.11 -2.27
N VAL A 63 -10.90 -5.44 -1.68
CA VAL A 63 -11.51 -5.76 -0.40
C VAL A 63 -12.94 -6.20 -0.65
N GLU A 64 -13.24 -7.41 -0.23
CA GLU A 64 -14.57 -8.02 -0.26
C GLU A 64 -15.16 -8.01 1.16
N GLU A 65 -16.45 -8.34 1.29
CA GLU A 65 -17.11 -8.53 2.60
C GLU A 65 -16.42 -9.61 3.47
#